data_AF-A0A5W3ERS9-F1
#
_entry.id   AF-A0A5W3ERS9-F1
#
_cell.length_a   1.000
_cell.length_b   1.000
_cell.length_c   1.000
_cell.angle_alpha   90.00
_cell.angle_beta   90.00
_cell.angle_gamma   90.00
#
_symmetry.space_group_name_H-M   'P 1'
#
loop_
_entity.id
_entity.type
_entity.pdbx_description
1 polymer ?
#
loop_
_entity_poly.entity_id
_entity_poly.type
_entity_poly.pdbx_seq_one_letter_code
_entity_poly.pdbx_strand_id
1 'polypeptide(L)'
;MRLGRRFLVDIDTIFDTRIGWAKVLQPDVLEKLDLEVYRMRFTDAWAEVVGIQDWNKKFAERDKRALQNAQPTEMLLTLKNEVQAMLMTIQMHAPIERPVLTFNLWPYADLDDEERHAFLEELRYYYNEVQVDVVVIPHSDLTPGRLASAWDGWIMYDWYPWIEQHAGHFQKPIPDFTITRPSMLTSELTEEAIAQIKRDKVNPFKESTRFLAQYVGTDVKDTALFSLRRHQQDDDSQTQTP
;
A
#
# COMPACT_ATOMS: atom_id res chain seq x y z
N MET A 1 -16.29 19.69 8.17
CA MET A 1 -15.24 18.67 8.00
C MET A 1 -15.77 17.40 8.65
N ARG A 2 -15.93 16.30 7.90
CA ARG A 2 -16.24 14.99 8.51
C ARG A 2 -14.99 14.54 9.26
N LEU A 3 -15.10 14.28 10.56
CA LEU A 3 -13.97 13.73 11.34
C LEU A 3 -13.93 12.19 11.30
N GLY A 4 -15.07 11.53 11.07
CA GLY A 4 -15.11 10.11 10.72
C GLY A 4 -14.68 9.90 9.27
N ARG A 5 -13.69 9.01 9.06
CA ARG A 5 -13.17 8.65 7.74
C ARG A 5 -13.37 7.16 7.50
N ARG A 6 -13.90 6.82 6.33
CA ARG A 6 -14.04 5.45 5.83
C ARG A 6 -12.85 5.16 4.92
N PHE A 7 -12.02 4.19 5.28
CA PHE A 7 -10.84 3.82 4.50
C PHE A 7 -11.02 2.47 3.84
N LEU A 8 -10.63 2.38 2.58
CA LEU A 8 -10.30 1.13 1.93
C LEU A 8 -8.80 0.87 2.08
N VAL A 9 -8.39 -0.37 2.35
CA VAL A 9 -6.99 -0.75 2.51
C VAL A 9 -6.76 -2.06 1.78
N ASP A 10 -5.84 -2.09 0.82
CA ASP A 10 -5.50 -3.36 0.15
C ASP A 10 -4.64 -4.22 1.07
N ILE A 11 -4.90 -5.53 1.10
CA ILE A 11 -4.16 -6.47 1.95
C ILE A 11 -2.64 -6.46 1.66
N ASP A 12 -2.25 -6.23 0.40
CA ASP A 12 -0.85 -6.13 -0.06
C ASP A 12 -0.11 -4.88 0.46
N THR A 13 -0.82 -3.96 1.12
CA THR A 13 -0.21 -2.81 1.80
C THR A 13 0.21 -3.12 3.22
N ILE A 14 -0.52 -4.01 3.91
CA ILE A 14 -0.27 -4.37 5.31
C ILE A 14 0.50 -5.69 5.46
N PHE A 15 0.51 -6.53 4.41
CA PHE A 15 1.37 -7.70 4.30
C PHE A 15 2.25 -7.59 3.06
N ASP A 16 3.55 -7.90 3.21
CA ASP A 16 4.50 -7.84 2.11
C ASP A 16 4.42 -9.08 1.23
N THR A 17 3.35 -9.15 0.45
CA THR A 17 3.06 -10.28 -0.43
C THR A 17 3.99 -10.35 -1.63
N ARG A 18 4.76 -9.29 -1.92
CA ARG A 18 5.84 -9.32 -2.92
C ARG A 18 6.94 -10.27 -2.47
N ILE A 19 7.40 -10.14 -1.22
CA ILE A 19 8.35 -11.10 -0.65
C ILE A 19 7.71 -12.47 -0.47
N GLY A 20 6.46 -12.51 0.00
CA GLY A 20 5.73 -13.78 0.14
C GLY A 20 5.67 -14.56 -1.18
N TRP A 21 5.32 -13.88 -2.27
CA TRP A 21 5.27 -14.47 -3.60
C TRP A 21 6.65 -14.82 -4.16
N ALA A 22 7.65 -13.97 -3.92
CA ALA A 22 9.02 -14.26 -4.31
C ALA A 22 9.54 -15.56 -3.67
N LYS A 23 9.19 -15.84 -2.40
CA LYS A 23 9.49 -17.11 -1.73
C LYS A 23 8.79 -18.31 -2.37
N VAL A 24 7.54 -18.13 -2.84
CA VAL A 24 6.82 -19.18 -3.56
C VAL A 24 7.52 -19.53 -4.87
N LEU A 25 7.99 -18.52 -5.61
CA LEU A 25 8.70 -18.70 -6.87
C LEU A 25 10.13 -19.21 -6.69
N GLN A 26 10.82 -18.71 -5.66
CA GLN A 26 12.20 -19.00 -5.35
C GLN A 26 12.39 -19.01 -3.81
N PRO A 27 12.34 -20.17 -3.15
CA PRO A 27 12.36 -20.27 -1.68
C PRO A 27 13.55 -19.56 -1.01
N ASP A 28 14.72 -19.62 -1.63
CA ASP A 28 15.96 -19.05 -1.11
C ASP A 28 16.17 -17.58 -1.52
N VAL A 29 15.11 -16.88 -1.99
CA VAL A 29 15.21 -15.49 -2.46
C VAL A 29 15.77 -14.53 -1.41
N LEU A 30 15.42 -14.75 -0.13
CA LEU A 30 15.87 -13.91 0.96
C LEU A 30 17.37 -13.99 1.21
N GLU A 31 18.02 -15.10 0.86
CA GLU A 31 19.48 -15.24 0.99
C GLU A 31 20.24 -14.37 -0.02
N LYS A 32 19.57 -13.98 -1.11
CA LYS A 32 20.15 -13.20 -2.21
C LYS A 32 19.74 -11.73 -2.17
N LEU A 33 18.76 -11.37 -1.35
CA LEU A 33 18.16 -10.06 -1.32
C LEU A 33 18.73 -9.25 -0.16
N ASP A 34 19.37 -8.12 -0.48
CA ASP A 34 19.62 -7.09 0.52
C ASP A 34 18.28 -6.45 0.92
N LEU A 35 17.83 -6.76 2.14
CA LEU A 35 16.55 -6.33 2.66
C LEU A 35 16.46 -4.81 2.83
N GLU A 36 17.57 -4.14 3.12
CA GLU A 36 17.56 -2.69 3.30
C GLU A 36 17.46 -2.00 1.94
N VAL A 37 18.16 -2.50 0.93
CA VAL A 37 18.00 -2.05 -0.47
C VAL A 37 16.57 -2.29 -0.96
N TYR A 38 15.99 -3.46 -0.65
CA TYR A 38 14.59 -3.75 -0.98
C TYR A 38 13.64 -2.76 -0.32
N ARG A 39 13.81 -2.43 0.96
CA ARG A 39 12.94 -1.49 1.69
C ARG A 39 13.01 -0.07 1.13
N MET A 40 14.20 0.38 0.74
CA MET A 40 14.43 1.73 0.18
C MET A 40 14.23 1.82 -1.34
N ARG A 41 13.64 0.80 -1.95
CA ARG A 41 13.51 0.74 -3.42
C ARG A 41 12.55 1.80 -3.96
N PHE A 42 12.83 2.22 -5.19
CA PHE A 42 11.95 3.06 -6.00
C PHE A 42 11.34 2.30 -7.19
N THR A 43 11.77 1.08 -7.47
CA THR A 43 11.24 0.22 -8.54
C THR A 43 11.27 -1.24 -8.09
N ASP A 44 10.52 -2.11 -8.77
CA ASP A 44 10.55 -3.55 -8.51
C ASP A 44 11.65 -4.29 -9.29
N ALA A 45 12.67 -3.57 -9.78
CA ALA A 45 13.83 -4.15 -10.47
C ALA A 45 14.66 -5.10 -9.58
N TRP A 46 14.48 -5.06 -8.26
CA TRP A 46 15.09 -6.01 -7.33
C TRP A 46 14.79 -7.47 -7.68
N ALA A 47 13.60 -7.74 -8.23
CA ALA A 47 13.17 -9.09 -8.57
C ALA A 47 14.08 -9.71 -9.64
N GLU A 48 14.47 -8.94 -10.66
CA GLU A 48 15.40 -9.40 -11.69
C GLU A 48 16.80 -9.63 -11.13
N VAL A 49 17.27 -8.79 -10.20
CA VAL A 49 18.56 -8.93 -9.51
C VAL A 49 18.66 -10.26 -8.76
N VAL A 50 17.56 -10.72 -8.16
CA VAL A 50 17.51 -12.01 -7.45
C VAL A 50 17.15 -13.20 -8.35
N GLY A 51 17.01 -12.97 -9.66
CA GLY A 51 16.80 -13.99 -10.70
C GLY A 51 15.35 -14.19 -11.14
N ILE A 52 14.40 -13.38 -10.67
CA ILE A 52 12.98 -13.48 -11.03
C ILE A 52 12.67 -12.54 -12.19
N GLN A 53 12.77 -13.06 -13.41
CA GLN A 53 12.39 -12.36 -14.64
C GLN A 53 10.87 -12.16 -14.75
N ASP A 54 10.44 -11.14 -15.49
CA ASP A 54 9.04 -10.79 -15.75
C ASP A 54 8.20 -10.60 -14.47
N TRP A 55 8.76 -9.91 -13.47
CA TRP A 55 8.18 -9.79 -12.13
C TRP A 55 6.72 -9.34 -12.16
N ASN A 56 6.38 -8.26 -12.87
CA ASN A 56 5.01 -7.72 -12.90
C ASN A 56 3.98 -8.76 -13.37
N LYS A 57 4.34 -9.55 -14.39
CA LYS A 57 3.48 -10.62 -14.91
C LYS A 57 3.32 -11.73 -13.88
N LYS A 58 4.43 -12.19 -13.30
CA LYS A 58 4.39 -13.24 -12.28
C LYS A 58 3.66 -12.81 -11.01
N PHE A 59 3.83 -11.56 -10.57
CA PHE A 59 3.18 -11.04 -9.39
C PHE A 59 1.66 -10.86 -9.57
N ALA A 60 1.20 -10.63 -10.80
CA ALA A 60 -0.23 -10.63 -11.12
C ALA A 60 -0.87 -12.04 -10.99
N GLU A 61 -0.07 -13.11 -11.04
CA GLU A 61 -0.51 -14.50 -10.86
C GLU A 61 -0.51 -14.95 -9.39
N ARG A 62 -0.22 -14.03 -8.45
CA ARG A 62 -0.17 -14.33 -7.01
C ARG A 62 -1.51 -14.87 -6.50
N ASP A 63 -1.41 -15.83 -5.60
CA ASP A 63 -2.54 -16.49 -4.93
C ASP A 63 -2.31 -16.54 -3.42
N LYS A 64 -3.17 -17.22 -2.66
CA LYS A 64 -3.07 -17.24 -1.20
C LYS A 64 -1.74 -17.74 -0.65
N ARG A 65 -0.94 -18.47 -1.42
CA ARG A 65 0.43 -18.85 -1.02
C ARG A 65 1.33 -17.64 -0.80
N ALA A 66 1.09 -16.53 -1.51
CA ALA A 66 1.79 -15.27 -1.25
C ALA A 66 1.50 -14.78 0.17
N LEU A 67 0.23 -14.77 0.60
CA LEU A 67 -0.17 -14.38 1.95
C LEU A 67 0.42 -15.31 3.01
N GLN A 68 0.39 -16.62 2.77
CA GLN A 68 0.95 -17.62 3.69
C GLN A 68 2.45 -17.43 3.95
N ASN A 69 3.17 -16.84 3.00
CA ASN A 69 4.61 -16.58 3.08
C ASN A 69 4.97 -15.10 3.37
N ALA A 70 3.96 -14.23 3.39
CA ALA A 70 4.12 -12.81 3.65
C ALA A 70 4.41 -12.55 5.13
N GLN A 71 5.02 -11.41 5.40
CA GLN A 71 5.14 -10.88 6.75
C GLN A 71 4.52 -9.48 6.79
N PRO A 72 4.12 -8.99 7.97
CA PRO A 72 3.61 -7.64 8.12
C PRO A 72 4.56 -6.58 7.55
N THR A 73 3.99 -5.58 6.88
CA THR A 73 4.71 -4.36 6.53
C THR A 73 4.77 -3.40 7.73
N GLU A 74 5.61 -2.37 7.65
CA GLU A 74 5.55 -1.25 8.61
C GLU A 74 4.18 -0.56 8.62
N MET A 75 3.49 -0.53 7.48
CA MET A 75 2.17 0.12 7.31
C MET A 75 1.11 -0.49 8.23
N LEU A 76 1.18 -1.78 8.56
CA LEU A 76 0.23 -2.40 9.50
C LEU A 76 0.22 -1.65 10.84
N LEU A 77 1.41 -1.36 11.38
CA LEU A 77 1.59 -0.63 12.63
C LEU A 77 1.34 0.87 12.44
N THR A 78 1.81 1.46 11.34
CA THR A 78 1.58 2.88 11.04
C THR A 78 0.08 3.20 10.97
N LEU A 79 -0.70 2.38 10.26
CA LEU A 79 -2.14 2.54 10.15
C LEU A 79 -2.82 2.44 11.52
N LYS A 80 -2.37 1.55 12.40
CA LYS A 80 -2.89 1.45 13.78
C LYS A 80 -2.66 2.74 14.55
N ASN A 81 -1.44 3.28 14.49
CA ASN A 81 -1.10 4.54 15.14
C ASN A 81 -1.91 5.72 14.57
N GLU A 82 -2.12 5.75 13.26
CA GLU A 82 -2.95 6.78 12.61
C GLU A 82 -4.41 6.71 13.06
N VAL A 83 -4.99 5.50 13.15
CA VAL A 83 -6.34 5.29 13.67
C VAL A 83 -6.46 5.77 15.12
N GLN A 84 -5.48 5.45 15.96
CA GLN A 84 -5.44 5.91 17.35
C GLN A 84 -5.35 7.43 17.46
N ALA A 85 -4.52 8.08 16.63
CA ALA A 85 -4.43 9.54 16.58
C ALA A 85 -5.76 10.18 16.14
N MET A 86 -6.47 9.57 15.18
CA MET A 86 -7.81 10.02 14.77
C MET A 86 -8.81 9.89 15.92
N LEU A 87 -8.81 8.77 16.64
CA LEU A 87 -9.70 8.55 17.79
C LEU A 87 -9.43 9.56 18.92
N MET A 88 -8.16 9.85 19.24
CA MET A 88 -7.80 10.89 20.22
C MET A 88 -8.31 12.27 19.79
N THR A 89 -8.18 12.60 18.50
CA THR A 89 -8.67 13.88 17.95
C THR A 89 -10.19 13.98 18.06
N ILE A 90 -10.90 12.89 17.73
CA ILE A 90 -12.36 12.81 17.86
C ILE A 90 -12.78 12.93 19.32
N GLN A 91 -12.10 12.30 20.27
CA GLN A 91 -12.44 12.39 21.69
C GLN A 91 -12.35 13.84 22.23
N MET A 92 -11.44 14.65 21.67
CA MET A 92 -11.25 16.05 22.06
C MET A 92 -12.30 17.00 21.45
N HIS A 93 -13.07 16.55 20.46
CA HIS A 93 -14.13 17.32 19.80
C HIS A 93 -15.49 16.61 20.09
N ALA A 94 -16.64 17.28 20.06
CA ALA A 94 -17.93 16.63 20.36
C ALA A 94 -18.15 15.33 19.54
N PRO A 95 -18.90 14.31 20.02
CA PRO A 95 -18.81 12.96 19.48
C PRO A 95 -19.20 12.90 18.00
N ILE A 96 -18.20 12.65 17.16
CA ILE A 96 -18.33 12.44 15.71
C ILE A 96 -18.11 10.96 15.42
N GLU A 97 -18.63 10.51 14.27
CA GLU A 97 -18.43 9.17 13.71
C GLU A 97 -16.98 8.71 13.84
N ARG A 98 -16.79 7.49 14.34
CA ARG A 98 -15.47 6.85 14.41
C ARG A 98 -14.98 6.47 13.01
N PRO A 99 -13.65 6.35 12.80
CA PRO A 99 -13.13 5.80 11.56
C PRO A 99 -13.65 4.37 11.33
N VAL A 100 -13.74 3.98 10.05
CA VAL A 100 -14.10 2.61 9.63
C VAL A 100 -13.03 2.11 8.67
N LEU A 101 -12.56 0.89 8.88
CA LEU A 101 -11.59 0.22 8.01
C LEU A 101 -12.28 -0.89 7.22
N THR A 102 -12.10 -0.86 5.90
CA THR A 102 -12.47 -1.97 5.02
C THR A 102 -11.20 -2.50 4.37
N PHE A 103 -10.88 -3.77 4.58
CA PHE A 103 -9.72 -4.42 3.96
C PHE A 103 -10.16 -5.14 2.68
N ASN A 104 -9.55 -4.79 1.55
CA ASN A 104 -9.75 -5.47 0.29
C ASN A 104 -8.75 -6.64 0.17
N LEU A 105 -9.27 -7.86 0.13
CA LEU A 105 -8.47 -9.08 0.01
C LEU A 105 -8.22 -9.50 -1.46
N TRP A 106 -8.58 -8.66 -2.43
CA TRP A 106 -8.19 -8.90 -3.83
C TRP A 106 -6.65 -8.87 -3.97
N PRO A 107 -6.02 -9.75 -4.78
CA PRO A 107 -6.60 -10.73 -5.71
C PRO A 107 -6.87 -12.13 -5.13
N TYR A 108 -6.79 -12.31 -3.81
CA TYR A 108 -6.89 -13.62 -3.13
C TYR A 108 -8.33 -14.14 -3.02
N ALA A 109 -9.03 -14.19 -4.16
CA ALA A 109 -10.39 -14.74 -4.27
C ALA A 109 -10.42 -16.26 -4.06
N ASP A 110 -9.26 -16.91 -4.07
CA ASP A 110 -9.03 -18.33 -3.75
C ASP A 110 -9.02 -18.63 -2.24
N LEU A 111 -9.11 -17.61 -1.38
CA LEU A 111 -9.45 -17.79 0.04
C LEU A 111 -10.88 -18.29 0.17
N ASP A 112 -11.10 -19.34 0.95
CA ASP A 112 -12.44 -19.82 1.29
C ASP A 112 -13.11 -18.98 2.39
N ASP A 113 -14.36 -19.30 2.73
CA ASP A 113 -15.14 -18.52 3.68
C ASP A 113 -14.58 -18.61 5.12
N GLU A 114 -13.99 -19.75 5.50
CA GLU A 114 -13.37 -19.92 6.82
C GLU A 114 -12.08 -19.10 6.91
N GLU A 115 -11.24 -19.15 5.87
CA GLU A 115 -10.01 -18.36 5.74
C GLU A 115 -10.32 -16.85 5.78
N ARG A 116 -11.34 -16.40 5.04
CA ARG A 116 -11.77 -14.98 5.04
C ARG A 116 -12.31 -14.55 6.40
N HIS A 117 -13.09 -15.40 7.06
CA HIS A 117 -13.59 -15.11 8.40
C HIS A 117 -12.46 -15.03 9.42
N ALA A 118 -11.46 -15.93 9.34
CA ALA A 118 -10.28 -15.87 10.19
C ALA A 118 -9.50 -14.56 9.99
N PHE A 119 -9.29 -14.12 8.75
CA PHE A 119 -8.68 -12.81 8.46
C PHE A 119 -9.46 -11.66 9.08
N LEU A 120 -10.79 -11.65 8.95
CA LEU A 120 -11.64 -10.62 9.52
C LEU A 120 -11.52 -10.56 11.05
N GLU A 121 -11.53 -11.69 11.73
CA GLU A 121 -11.43 -11.75 13.20
C GLU A 121 -10.05 -11.30 13.69
N GLU A 122 -8.96 -11.68 13.01
CA GLU A 122 -7.61 -11.21 13.33
C GLU A 122 -7.48 -9.69 13.12
N LEU A 123 -8.03 -9.15 12.03
CA LEU A 123 -8.03 -7.71 11.76
C LEU A 123 -8.88 -6.95 12.79
N ARG A 124 -10.03 -7.49 13.20
CA ARG A 124 -10.87 -6.93 14.27
C ARG A 124 -10.16 -6.96 15.62
N TYR A 125 -9.46 -8.04 15.92
CA TYR A 125 -8.65 -8.13 17.13
C TYR A 125 -7.53 -7.08 17.11
N TYR A 126 -6.85 -6.90 15.98
CA TYR A 126 -5.75 -5.95 15.86
C TYR A 126 -6.21 -4.48 15.89
N TYR A 127 -7.32 -4.15 15.20
CA TYR A 127 -7.92 -2.82 15.11
C TYR A 127 -9.23 -2.71 15.94
N ASN A 128 -9.20 -3.20 17.17
CA ASN A 128 -10.37 -3.37 18.04
C ASN A 128 -11.09 -2.08 18.50
N GLU A 129 -10.56 -0.89 18.17
CA GLU A 129 -11.14 0.39 18.58
C GLU A 129 -12.13 0.97 17.54
N VAL A 130 -12.18 0.36 16.35
CA VAL A 130 -12.96 0.82 15.19
C VAL A 130 -13.73 -0.34 14.53
N GLN A 131 -14.71 0.00 13.70
CA GLN A 131 -15.36 -1.00 12.85
C GLN A 131 -14.38 -1.47 11.77
N VAL A 132 -14.31 -2.80 11.61
CA VAL A 132 -13.48 -3.46 10.60
C VAL A 132 -14.33 -4.44 9.82
N ASP A 133 -14.24 -4.34 8.50
CA ASP A 133 -14.85 -5.25 7.53
C ASP A 133 -13.83 -5.70 6.49
N VAL A 134 -14.12 -6.81 5.80
CA VAL A 134 -13.34 -7.31 4.67
C VAL A 134 -14.21 -7.40 3.42
N VAL A 135 -13.62 -7.16 2.27
CA VAL A 135 -14.26 -7.33 0.95
C VAL A 135 -13.28 -8.00 -0.01
N VAL A 136 -13.80 -8.52 -1.11
CA VAL A 136 -13.00 -9.02 -2.23
C VAL A 136 -13.51 -8.35 -3.50
N ILE A 137 -12.96 -7.18 -3.83
CA ILE A 137 -13.41 -6.38 -4.98
C ILE A 137 -12.23 -6.21 -5.94
N PRO A 138 -12.35 -6.67 -7.20
CA PRO A 138 -11.35 -6.42 -8.22
C PRO A 138 -11.06 -4.93 -8.40
N HIS A 139 -9.79 -4.57 -8.60
CA HIS A 139 -9.39 -3.19 -8.88
C HIS A 139 -10.06 -2.62 -10.15
N SER A 140 -10.47 -3.49 -11.09
CA SER A 140 -11.27 -3.11 -12.26
C SER A 140 -12.64 -2.54 -11.90
N ASP A 141 -13.19 -2.93 -10.77
CA ASP A 141 -14.55 -2.58 -10.34
C ASP A 141 -14.54 -1.38 -9.39
N LEU A 142 -13.37 -1.00 -8.89
CA LEU A 142 -13.11 0.16 -8.04
C LEU A 142 -12.88 1.42 -8.89
N THR A 143 -13.90 1.82 -9.64
CA THR A 143 -13.86 3.08 -10.41
C THR A 143 -13.80 4.30 -9.47
N PRO A 144 -13.27 5.46 -9.93
CA PRO A 144 -13.24 6.69 -9.12
C PRO A 144 -14.60 7.07 -8.51
N GLY A 145 -15.69 6.96 -9.28
CA GLY A 145 -17.04 7.27 -8.80
C GLY A 145 -17.52 6.31 -7.71
N ARG A 146 -17.20 5.00 -7.82
CA ARG A 146 -17.52 4.03 -6.78
C ARG A 146 -16.74 4.31 -5.51
N LEU A 147 -15.44 4.56 -5.63
CA LEU A 147 -14.56 4.87 -4.50
C LEU A 147 -15.08 6.05 -3.69
N ALA A 148 -15.32 7.20 -4.34
CA ALA A 148 -15.80 8.41 -3.68
C ALA A 148 -17.22 8.28 -3.08
N SER A 149 -18.03 7.34 -3.55
CA SER A 149 -19.35 7.08 -2.97
C SER A 149 -19.30 6.30 -1.66
N ALA A 150 -18.34 5.37 -1.53
CA ALA A 150 -18.30 4.38 -0.46
C ALA A 150 -17.22 4.66 0.60
N TRP A 151 -16.11 5.30 0.21
CA TRP A 151 -14.98 5.59 1.08
C TRP A 151 -14.52 7.05 0.93
N ASP A 152 -13.68 7.49 1.86
CA ASP A 152 -13.08 8.83 1.88
C ASP A 152 -11.57 8.77 1.52
N GLY A 153 -10.95 7.60 1.62
CA GLY A 153 -9.61 7.35 1.10
C GLY A 153 -9.29 5.87 0.89
N TRP A 154 -8.22 5.61 0.14
CA TRP A 154 -7.74 4.27 -0.18
C TRP A 154 -6.23 4.16 0.00
N ILE A 155 -5.78 3.17 0.76
CA ILE A 155 -4.36 2.84 0.91
C ILE A 155 -4.09 1.65 0.00
N MET A 156 -3.26 1.85 -1.02
CA MET A 156 -2.96 0.82 -2.03
C MET A 156 -1.49 0.81 -2.45
N TYR A 157 -1.03 -0.34 -2.92
CA TYR A 157 0.32 -0.48 -3.50
C TYR A 157 0.32 -0.30 -5.02
N ASP A 158 -0.59 -1.00 -5.72
CA ASP A 158 -0.66 -1.12 -7.18
C ASP A 158 -1.29 0.11 -7.87
N TRP A 159 -0.82 1.31 -7.52
CA TRP A 159 -1.36 2.59 -8.01
C TRP A 159 -1.30 2.74 -9.53
N TYR A 160 -0.16 2.41 -10.15
CA TYR A 160 0.05 2.66 -11.58
C TYR A 160 -0.84 1.82 -12.51
N PRO A 161 -0.96 0.49 -12.31
CA PRO A 161 -1.92 -0.30 -13.06
C PRO A 161 -3.36 0.21 -12.91
N TRP A 162 -3.74 0.66 -11.71
CA TRP A 162 -5.10 1.18 -11.47
C TRP A 162 -5.36 2.53 -12.18
N ILE A 163 -4.43 3.49 -12.09
CA ILE A 163 -4.62 4.80 -12.73
C ILE A 163 -4.63 4.69 -14.25
N GLU A 164 -3.82 3.81 -14.84
CA GLU A 164 -3.83 3.53 -16.28
C GLU A 164 -5.18 2.95 -16.73
N GLN A 165 -5.68 1.95 -15.99
CA GLN A 165 -6.97 1.33 -16.28
C GLN A 165 -8.14 2.31 -16.19
N HIS A 166 -8.09 3.25 -15.24
CA HIS A 166 -9.21 4.15 -14.93
C HIS A 166 -9.02 5.59 -15.41
N ALA A 167 -7.97 5.91 -16.15
CA ALA A 167 -7.66 7.27 -16.61
C ALA A 167 -8.87 7.96 -17.28
N GLY A 168 -9.63 7.21 -18.09
CA GLY A 168 -10.84 7.71 -18.76
C GLY A 168 -11.99 8.11 -17.82
N HIS A 169 -12.04 7.56 -16.60
CA HIS A 169 -13.10 7.86 -15.62
C HIS A 169 -12.90 9.20 -14.91
N PHE A 170 -11.70 9.80 -14.97
CA PHE A 170 -11.39 11.09 -14.34
C PHE A 170 -11.95 12.32 -15.09
N GLN A 171 -12.74 12.11 -16.15
CA GLN A 171 -13.64 13.16 -16.66
C GLN A 171 -14.58 13.72 -15.57
N LYS A 172 -14.88 12.89 -14.55
CA LYS A 172 -15.53 13.32 -13.31
C LYS A 172 -14.51 13.19 -12.16
N PRO A 173 -13.86 14.29 -11.76
CA PRO A 173 -12.82 14.26 -10.73
C PRO A 173 -13.43 13.98 -9.34
N ILE A 174 -12.60 13.44 -8.44
CA ILE A 174 -12.89 13.12 -7.04
C ILE A 174 -11.85 13.78 -6.11
N PRO A 175 -11.70 15.12 -6.14
CA PRO A 175 -10.58 15.82 -5.49
C PRO A 175 -10.58 15.69 -3.96
N ASP A 176 -11.73 15.43 -3.34
CA ASP A 176 -11.86 15.22 -1.89
C ASP A 176 -11.46 13.80 -1.44
N PHE A 177 -11.29 12.87 -2.39
CA PHE A 177 -10.86 11.50 -2.11
C PHE A 177 -9.33 11.42 -2.14
N THR A 178 -8.73 10.78 -1.13
CA THR A 178 -7.26 10.65 -1.05
C THR A 178 -6.81 9.21 -1.25
N ILE A 179 -5.85 9.01 -2.15
CA ILE A 179 -5.18 7.72 -2.36
C ILE A 179 -3.78 7.79 -1.77
N THR A 180 -3.54 6.97 -0.75
CA THR A 180 -2.23 6.78 -0.13
C THR A 180 -1.48 5.68 -0.85
N ARG A 181 -0.28 5.99 -1.35
CA ARG A 181 0.50 5.08 -2.20
C ARG A 181 2.01 5.15 -1.89
N PRO A 182 2.79 4.10 -2.21
CA PRO A 182 4.24 4.16 -2.07
C PRO A 182 4.87 5.13 -3.08
N SER A 183 6.05 5.63 -2.72
CA SER A 183 6.95 6.42 -3.57
C SER A 183 7.68 5.53 -4.57
N MET A 184 6.93 4.75 -5.34
CA MET A 184 7.45 3.92 -6.43
C MET A 184 7.40 4.69 -7.74
N LEU A 185 8.37 4.42 -8.60
CA LEU A 185 8.48 4.92 -9.96
C LEU A 185 8.04 3.82 -10.94
N THR A 186 7.51 4.22 -12.09
CA THR A 186 7.20 3.27 -13.16
C THR A 186 8.46 2.87 -13.92
N SER A 187 8.44 1.70 -14.53
CA SER A 187 9.45 1.26 -15.49
C SER A 187 9.49 2.12 -16.77
N GLU A 188 8.52 3.00 -16.97
CA GLU A 188 8.40 3.87 -18.16
C GLU A 188 9.19 5.18 -18.06
N LEU A 189 9.93 5.40 -16.96
CA LEU A 189 10.81 6.56 -16.86
C LEU A 189 11.94 6.47 -17.89
N THR A 190 11.92 7.39 -18.86
CA THR A 190 12.97 7.51 -19.85
C THR A 190 14.25 8.09 -19.25
N GLU A 191 15.41 7.81 -19.85
CA GLU A 191 16.69 8.39 -19.44
C GLU A 191 16.66 9.92 -19.48
N GLU A 192 15.96 10.49 -20.48
CA GLU A 192 15.76 11.93 -20.61
C GLU A 192 14.95 12.50 -19.44
N ALA A 193 13.86 11.85 -19.04
CA ALA A 193 13.05 12.27 -17.91
C ALA A 193 13.85 12.21 -16.61
N ILE A 194 14.64 11.16 -16.41
CA ILE A 194 15.54 11.01 -15.25
C ILE A 194 16.59 12.13 -15.24
N ALA A 195 17.23 12.40 -16.37
CA ALA A 195 18.23 13.45 -16.50
C ALA A 195 17.64 14.84 -16.21
N GLN A 196 16.41 15.10 -16.65
CA GLN A 196 15.69 16.34 -16.38
C GLN A 196 15.32 16.49 -14.90
N ILE A 197 14.75 15.45 -14.27
CA ILE A 197 14.43 15.44 -12.83
C ILE A 197 15.69 15.76 -12.00
N LYS A 198 16.83 15.14 -12.35
CA LYS A 198 18.12 15.37 -11.68
C LYS A 198 18.62 16.81 -11.87
N ARG A 199 18.55 17.34 -13.09
CA ARG A 199 18.98 18.71 -13.43
C ARG A 199 18.16 19.75 -12.67
N ASP A 200 16.85 19.57 -12.67
CA ASP A 200 15.91 20.56 -12.13
C ASP A 200 15.77 20.41 -10.60
N LYS A 201 16.40 19.40 -10.00
CA LYS A 201 16.33 19.05 -8.56
C LYS A 201 14.88 18.93 -8.08
N VAL A 202 14.01 18.43 -8.95
CA VAL A 202 12.58 18.29 -8.72
C VAL A 202 12.31 16.97 -8.00
N ASN A 203 11.41 16.98 -7.03
CA ASN A 203 10.90 15.74 -6.45
C ASN A 203 9.72 15.26 -7.31
N PRO A 204 9.84 14.15 -8.06
CA PRO A 204 8.81 13.70 -8.99
C PRO A 204 7.50 13.35 -8.28
N PHE A 205 7.56 12.86 -7.04
CA PHE A 205 6.37 12.54 -6.25
C PHE A 205 5.60 13.80 -5.88
N LYS A 206 6.31 14.86 -5.45
CA LYS A 206 5.69 16.15 -5.10
C LYS A 206 4.99 16.80 -6.29
N GLU A 207 5.62 16.75 -7.46
CA GLU A 207 5.00 17.29 -8.68
C GLU A 207 3.81 16.44 -9.13
N SER A 208 3.90 15.11 -9.02
CA SER A 208 2.76 14.23 -9.32
C SER A 208 1.56 14.53 -8.42
N THR A 209 1.79 14.78 -7.12
CA THR A 209 0.73 15.18 -6.18
C THR A 209 0.07 16.50 -6.59
N ARG A 210 0.86 17.50 -6.98
CA ARG A 210 0.35 18.80 -7.43
C ARG A 210 -0.47 18.69 -8.70
N PHE A 211 0.03 17.92 -9.67
CA PHE A 211 -0.63 17.71 -10.95
C PHE A 211 -1.97 16.98 -10.79
N LEU A 212 -2.02 15.96 -9.93
CA LEU A 212 -3.20 15.13 -9.72
C LEU A 212 -4.25 15.76 -8.80
N ALA A 213 -3.89 16.77 -8.00
CA ALA A 213 -4.77 17.35 -6.98
C ALA A 213 -6.14 17.84 -7.50
N GLN A 214 -6.24 18.23 -8.78
CA GLN A 214 -7.52 18.62 -9.39
C GLN A 214 -8.42 17.42 -9.75
N TYR A 215 -7.86 16.22 -9.84
CA TYR A 215 -8.53 14.97 -10.19
C TYR A 215 -8.77 14.07 -8.98
N VAL A 216 -7.77 13.92 -8.13
CA VAL A 216 -7.79 13.07 -6.93
C VAL A 216 -6.65 13.48 -5.99
N GLY A 217 -6.88 13.45 -4.69
CA GLY A 217 -5.81 13.62 -3.71
C GLY A 217 -4.87 12.42 -3.73
N THR A 218 -3.56 12.66 -3.71
CA THR A 218 -2.56 11.59 -3.54
C THR A 218 -1.65 11.88 -2.36
N ASP A 219 -1.56 10.95 -1.43
CA ASP A 219 -0.63 10.98 -0.31
C ASP A 219 0.50 9.99 -0.59
N VAL A 220 1.65 10.49 -1.04
CA VAL A 220 2.79 9.65 -1.39
C VAL A 220 3.65 9.43 -0.15
N LYS A 221 3.85 8.17 0.21
CA LYS A 221 4.61 7.73 1.38
C LYS A 221 5.86 6.97 0.98
N ASP A 222 6.84 6.90 1.88
CA ASP A 222 8.05 6.10 1.68
C ASP A 222 7.71 4.63 1.39
N THR A 223 8.33 4.04 0.37
CA THR A 223 8.18 2.63 0.01
C THR A 223 8.49 1.68 1.18
N ALA A 224 9.38 2.08 2.09
CA ALA A 224 9.71 1.31 3.28
C ALA A 224 8.48 1.04 4.16
N LEU A 225 7.48 1.93 4.16
CA LEU A 225 6.23 1.69 4.89
C LEU A 225 5.46 0.48 4.33
N PHE A 226 5.55 0.22 3.03
CA PHE A 226 4.86 -0.89 2.37
C PHE A 226 5.74 -2.14 2.24
N SER A 227 6.86 -2.16 2.94
CA SER A 227 7.82 -3.26 2.90
C SER A 227 7.90 -3.93 4.27
N LEU A 228 8.50 -5.13 4.30
CA LEU A 228 8.83 -5.85 5.52
C LEU A 228 9.35 -4.92 6.63
N ARG A 229 8.87 -5.17 7.85
CA ARG A 229 9.29 -4.45 9.05
C ARG A 229 10.81 -4.59 9.28
N ARG A 230 11.49 -3.52 9.71
CA ARG A 230 12.89 -3.62 10.16
C ARG A 230 12.98 -4.51 11.40
N HIS A 231 13.96 -5.40 11.45
CA HIS A 231 14.24 -6.13 12.68
C HIS A 231 14.88 -5.19 13.72
N GLN A 232 14.40 -5.26 14.97
CA GLN A 232 14.88 -4.41 16.08
C GLN A 232 16.39 -4.52 16.37
N GLN A 233 17.05 -5.62 15.98
CA GLN A 233 18.49 -5.78 16.20
C GLN A 233 19.36 -4.76 15.46
N ASP A 234 18.84 -4.12 14.40
CA ASP A 234 19.62 -3.12 13.65
C ASP A 234 19.64 -1.74 14.31
N ASP A 235 18.72 -1.42 15.22
CA ASP A 235 18.67 -0.12 15.92
C ASP A 235 19.75 -0.01 17.02
N ASP A 236 20.09 -1.14 17.68
CA ASP A 236 21.14 -1.17 18.71
C ASP A 236 22.56 -1.06 18.13
N SER A 237 22.71 -1.36 16.83
CA SER A 237 24.01 -1.28 16.14
C SER A 237 24.41 0.15 15.75
N GLN A 238 23.46 1.10 15.73
CA GLN A 238 23.71 2.51 15.39
C GLN A 238 23.85 3.42 16.62
N THR A 239 23.59 2.92 17.83
CA THR A 239 23.78 3.67 19.08
C THR A 239 25.11 3.38 19.79
N GLN A 240 25.96 2.54 19.21
CA GLN A 240 27.32 2.31 19.69
C GLN A 240 28.36 2.74 18.66
N THR A 241 28.73 4.02 18.68
CA THR A 241 30.06 4.45 18.24
C THR A 241 30.55 5.53 19.23
N PRO A 242 31.83 5.51 19.66
CA PRO A 242 32.30 6.20 20.87
C PRO A 242 32.28 7.73 20.81
#